data_AF-A0A7C1LWB2-F1
#
_entry.id   AF-A0A7C1LWB2-F1
#
_cell.length_a   1.000
_cell.length_b   1.000
_cell.length_c   1.000
_cell.angle_alpha   90.00
_cell.angle_beta   90.00
_cell.angle_gamma   90.00
#
_symmetry.space_group_name_H-M   'P 1'
#
loop_
_entity.id
_entity.type
_entity.pdbx_description
1 polymer ?
#
loop_
_entity_poly.entity_id
_entity_poly.type
_entity_poly.pdbx_seq_one_letter_code
_entity_poly.pdbx_strand_id
1 'polypeptide(L)'
;MEDKACINKQPKGLSLFERYLSVWVILCIVGGIVLGKFAPKVATFLDGLAVYVNEAPVVSIPIAVCLFFMMYPIMVKIDFAEVLKAGKNLKPVSLTLVVNWAIKPFTMYAISLFFLGFVFKSFIGTEAIDLVKMPLGLNLPVGATHGAGTIVMHEGMKMLAVPLWRSFLAGCILLGIAPCTAMVLVWGYLAKGN
;
A
#
# COMPACT_ATOMS: atom_id res chain seq x y z
N MET A 1 -39.70 37.40 0.36
CA MET A 1 -39.31 36.81 -0.93
C MET A 1 -38.11 35.93 -0.65
N GLU A 2 -38.36 34.63 -0.53
CA GLU A 2 -37.35 33.58 -0.34
C GLU A 2 -36.70 33.25 -1.68
N ASP A 3 -35.40 33.52 -1.83
CA ASP A 3 -34.59 32.85 -2.86
C ASP A 3 -33.77 31.74 -2.19
N LYS A 4 -34.42 30.59 -1.98
CA LYS A 4 -33.72 29.33 -1.74
C LYS A 4 -33.14 28.89 -3.08
N ALA A 5 -31.86 29.19 -3.31
CA ALA A 5 -31.07 28.54 -4.33
C ALA A 5 -30.91 27.06 -3.97
N CYS A 6 -31.93 26.26 -4.25
CA CYS A 6 -31.87 24.81 -4.17
C CYS A 6 -30.87 24.33 -5.23
N ILE A 7 -29.63 24.07 -4.82
CA ILE A 7 -28.68 23.32 -5.65
C ILE A 7 -29.26 21.91 -5.80
N ASN A 8 -30.09 21.72 -6.83
CA ASN A 8 -30.56 20.40 -7.25
C ASN A 8 -29.41 19.71 -7.99
N LYS A 9 -28.39 19.28 -7.24
CA LYS A 9 -27.38 18.37 -7.76
C LYS A 9 -28.02 16.98 -7.74
N GLN A 10 -28.73 16.64 -8.82
CA GLN A 10 -29.21 15.27 -9.00
C GLN A 10 -28.04 14.31 -8.80
N PRO A 11 -28.18 13.25 -8.00
CA PRO A 11 -27.13 12.25 -7.85
C PRO A 11 -26.98 11.58 -9.21
N LYS A 12 -25.98 12.00 -10.00
CA LYS A 12 -25.53 11.22 -11.15
C LYS A 12 -25.19 9.84 -10.59
N GLY A 13 -25.97 8.82 -11.00
CA GLY A 13 -25.68 7.45 -10.64
C GLY A 13 -24.24 7.08 -11.02
N LEU A 14 -23.64 6.16 -10.28
CA LEU A 14 -22.30 5.66 -10.56
C LEU A 14 -22.20 5.24 -12.03
N SER A 15 -21.15 5.70 -12.71
CA SER A 15 -20.88 5.25 -14.09
C SER A 15 -20.69 3.74 -14.11
N LEU A 16 -21.02 3.07 -15.23
CA LEU A 16 -20.79 1.62 -15.39
C LEU A 16 -19.34 1.23 -15.05
N PHE A 17 -18.38 2.10 -15.39
CA PHE A 17 -16.98 1.89 -15.04
C PHE A 17 -16.73 1.89 -13.53
N GLU A 18 -17.27 2.88 -12.80
CA GLU A 18 -17.13 2.99 -11.34
C GLU A 18 -17.82 1.83 -10.63
N ARG A 19 -18.99 1.42 -11.13
CA ARG A 19 -19.77 0.31 -10.58
C ARG A 19 -19.04 -1.04 -10.73
N TYR A 20 -18.35 -1.26 -11.85
CA TYR A 20 -17.62 -2.50 -12.12
C TYR A 20 -16.12 -2.40 -11.85
N LEU A 21 -15.66 -1.39 -11.11
CA LEU A 21 -14.24 -1.14 -10.86
C LEU A 21 -13.51 -2.38 -10.31
N SER A 22 -14.11 -3.12 -9.38
CA SER A 22 -13.52 -4.35 -8.82
C SER A 22 -13.28 -5.42 -9.90
N VAL A 23 -14.19 -5.55 -10.86
CA VAL A 23 -14.05 -6.50 -11.97
C VAL A 23 -12.90 -6.08 -12.88
N TRP A 24 -12.81 -4.78 -13.22
CA TRP A 24 -11.71 -4.25 -14.01
C TRP A 24 -10.35 -4.44 -13.32
N VAL A 25 -10.27 -4.20 -12.00
CA VAL A 25 -9.05 -4.44 -11.23
C VAL A 25 -8.63 -5.91 -11.29
N ILE A 26 -9.55 -6.84 -11.09
CA ILE A 26 -9.26 -8.28 -11.18
C ILE A 26 -8.77 -8.64 -12.60
N LEU A 27 -9.43 -8.14 -13.64
CA LEU A 27 -9.02 -8.36 -15.03
C LEU A 27 -7.62 -7.80 -15.30
N CYS A 28 -7.28 -6.62 -14.79
CA CYS A 28 -5.94 -6.03 -14.92
C CYS A 28 -4.87 -6.86 -14.18
N ILE A 29 -5.17 -7.37 -12.98
CA ILE A 29 -4.25 -8.24 -12.22
C ILE A 29 -3.99 -9.53 -12.99
N VAL A 30 -5.04 -10.24 -13.40
CA VAL A 30 -4.93 -11.49 -14.15
C VAL A 30 -4.22 -11.26 -15.48
N GLY A 31 -4.60 -10.22 -16.22
CA GLY A 31 -3.96 -9.83 -17.46
C GLY A 31 -2.47 -9.53 -17.27
N GLY A 32 -2.10 -8.81 -16.21
CA GLY A 32 -0.71 -8.53 -15.86
C GLY A 32 0.11 -9.78 -15.56
N ILE A 33 -0.45 -10.72 -14.79
CA ILE A 33 0.21 -12.00 -14.47
C ILE A 33 0.43 -12.83 -15.74
N VAL A 34 -0.60 -12.94 -16.58
CA VAL A 34 -0.54 -13.67 -17.86
C VAL A 34 0.49 -13.05 -18.80
N LEU A 35 0.46 -11.72 -18.96
CA LEU A 35 1.40 -11.00 -19.80
C LEU A 35 2.84 -11.15 -19.28
N GLY A 36 3.07 -11.06 -17.97
CA GLY A 36 4.38 -11.28 -17.36
C GLY A 36 4.92 -12.69 -17.60
N LYS A 37 4.03 -13.70 -17.64
CA LYS A 37 4.41 -15.09 -17.92
C LYS A 37 4.74 -15.34 -19.39
N PHE A 38 4.03 -14.71 -20.33
CA PHE A 38 4.24 -14.90 -21.77
C PHE A 38 5.32 -13.99 -22.37
N ALA A 39 5.52 -12.81 -21.79
CA ALA A 39 6.48 -11.81 -22.27
C ALA A 39 7.41 -11.37 -21.14
N PRO A 40 8.32 -12.24 -20.65
CA PRO A 40 9.23 -11.92 -19.55
C PRO A 40 10.16 -10.74 -19.87
N LYS A 41 10.43 -10.49 -21.16
CA LYS A 41 11.20 -9.33 -21.64
C LYS A 41 10.54 -7.99 -21.31
N VAL A 42 9.21 -7.95 -21.26
CA VAL A 42 8.45 -6.74 -20.87
C VAL A 42 8.60 -6.48 -19.38
N ALA A 43 8.55 -7.53 -18.55
CA ALA A 43 8.80 -7.41 -17.11
C ALA A 43 10.22 -6.90 -16.83
N THR A 44 11.24 -7.48 -17.46
CA THR A 44 12.63 -7.03 -17.30
C THR A 44 12.88 -5.61 -17.80
N PHE A 45 12.16 -5.14 -18.82
CA PHE A 45 12.25 -3.75 -19.28
C PHE A 45 11.63 -2.78 -18.27
N LEU A 46 10.49 -3.14 -17.68
CA LEU A 46 9.83 -2.35 -16.63
C LEU A 46 10.65 -2.32 -15.33
N ASP A 47 11.31 -3.44 -14.98
CA ASP A 47 12.23 -3.52 -13.85
C ASP A 47 13.52 -2.71 -14.12
N GLY A 48 14.02 -2.70 -15.36
CA GLY A 48 15.16 -1.89 -15.77
C GLY A 48 14.91 -0.37 -15.75
N LEU A 49 13.63 0.06 -15.77
CA LEU A 49 13.22 1.44 -15.56
C LEU A 49 13.13 1.82 -14.06
N ALA A 50 13.76 1.05 -13.17
CA ALA A 50 13.88 1.39 -11.77
C ALA A 50 15.00 2.40 -11.50
N VAL A 51 14.78 3.25 -10.50
CA VAL A 51 15.85 4.10 -9.98
C VAL A 51 16.75 3.23 -9.12
N TYR A 52 17.99 3.05 -9.57
CA TYR A 52 19.05 2.39 -8.82
C TYR A 52 19.71 3.39 -7.88
N VAL A 53 19.71 3.10 -6.58
CA VAL A 53 20.50 3.83 -5.59
C VAL A 53 21.47 2.83 -4.99
N ASN A 54 22.77 3.07 -5.19
CA ASN A 54 23.84 2.12 -4.85
C ASN A 54 23.56 0.72 -5.45
N GLU A 55 23.48 0.61 -6.78
CA GLU A 55 23.37 -0.69 -7.50
C GLU A 55 22.10 -1.53 -7.22
N ALA A 56 21.11 -1.03 -6.46
CA ALA A 56 19.85 -1.77 -6.27
C ALA A 56 18.60 -0.95 -6.62
N PRO A 57 17.61 -1.57 -7.31
CA PRO A 57 16.36 -0.92 -7.66
C PRO A 57 15.61 -0.53 -6.38
N VAL A 58 15.17 0.72 -6.26
CA VAL A 58 14.44 1.22 -5.08
C VAL A 58 12.96 1.36 -5.39
N VAL A 59 12.63 2.02 -6.50
CA VAL A 59 11.25 2.22 -6.97
C VAL A 59 11.28 2.29 -8.51
N SER A 60 10.37 1.58 -9.18
CA SER A 60 10.19 1.69 -10.62
C SER A 60 9.67 3.08 -11.00
N ILE A 61 10.31 3.76 -11.94
CA ILE A 61 9.90 5.10 -12.41
C ILE A 61 8.43 5.09 -12.86
N PRO A 62 7.95 4.10 -13.66
CA PRO A 62 6.54 4.06 -14.06
C PRO A 62 5.58 3.98 -12.86
N ILE A 63 5.91 3.19 -11.84
CA ILE A 63 5.08 3.05 -10.64
C ILE A 63 5.05 4.36 -9.86
N ALA A 64 6.21 5.00 -9.68
CA ALA A 64 6.30 6.29 -9.00
C ALA A 64 5.46 7.37 -9.70
N VAL A 65 5.52 7.44 -11.04
CA VAL A 65 4.73 8.38 -11.84
C VAL A 65 3.22 8.09 -11.69
N CYS A 66 2.80 6.83 -11.77
CA CYS A 66 1.41 6.44 -11.55
C CYS A 66 0.92 6.81 -10.14
N LEU A 67 1.70 6.51 -9.10
CA LEU A 67 1.35 6.86 -7.72
C LEU A 67 1.28 8.37 -7.53
N PHE A 68 2.18 9.14 -8.15
CA PHE A 68 2.14 10.61 -8.13
C PHE A 68 0.83 11.14 -8.74
N PHE A 69 0.46 10.68 -9.95
CA PHE A 69 -0.78 11.09 -10.59
C PHE A 69 -2.05 10.61 -9.87
N MET A 70 -1.98 9.51 -9.12
CA MET A 70 -3.10 9.08 -8.27
C MET A 70 -3.25 9.92 -7.01
N MET A 71 -2.13 10.36 -6.41
CA MET A 71 -2.13 11.15 -5.17
C MET A 71 -2.41 12.64 -5.42
N TYR A 72 -1.89 13.19 -6.51
CA TYR A 72 -1.99 14.62 -6.84
C TYR A 72 -3.43 15.17 -6.86
N PRO A 73 -4.44 14.51 -7.49
CA PRO A 73 -5.80 15.01 -7.53
C PRO A 73 -6.46 15.11 -6.15
N ILE A 74 -6.10 14.21 -5.24
CA ILE A 74 -6.61 14.24 -3.87
C ILE A 74 -5.96 15.40 -3.13
N MET A 75 -4.64 15.55 -3.26
CA MET A 75 -3.87 16.63 -2.59
C MET A 75 -4.38 18.03 -2.99
N VAL A 76 -4.62 18.28 -4.27
CA VAL A 76 -5.11 19.59 -4.75
C VAL A 76 -6.57 19.86 -4.37
N LYS A 77 -7.36 18.82 -4.08
CA LYS A 77 -8.76 18.96 -3.64
C LYS A 77 -8.91 19.23 -2.14
N ILE A 78 -7.83 19.16 -1.35
CA ILE A 78 -7.91 19.41 0.10
C ILE A 78 -8.09 20.91 0.34
N ASP A 79 -9.23 21.29 0.90
CA ASP A 79 -9.48 22.64 1.40
C ASP A 79 -9.00 22.76 2.86
N PHE A 80 -7.96 23.58 3.08
CA PHE A 80 -7.41 23.82 4.42
C PHE A 80 -8.42 24.43 5.41
N ALA A 81 -9.41 25.19 4.92
CA ALA A 81 -10.46 25.74 5.77
C ALA A 81 -11.40 24.64 6.29
N GLU A 82 -11.69 23.63 5.47
CA GLU A 82 -12.47 22.45 5.89
C GLU A 82 -11.68 21.59 6.88
N VAL A 83 -10.37 21.40 6.66
CA VAL A 83 -9.48 20.69 7.61
C VAL A 83 -9.49 21.39 8.97
N LEU A 84 -9.41 22.72 9.01
CA LEU A 84 -9.45 23.49 10.25
C LEU A 84 -10.80 23.36 10.98
N LYS A 85 -11.91 23.30 10.23
CA LYS A 85 -13.25 23.06 10.80
C LYS A 85 -13.41 21.63 11.29
N ALA A 86 -12.88 20.64 10.58
CA ALA A 86 -12.88 19.24 11.00
C ALA A 86 -12.14 19.08 12.34
N GLY A 87 -10.99 19.75 12.50
CA GLY A 87 -10.23 19.76 13.76
C GLY A 87 -11.00 20.31 14.97
N LYS A 88 -12.01 21.17 14.77
CA LYS A 88 -12.88 21.66 15.86
C LYS A 88 -13.87 20.60 16.36
N ASN A 89 -14.20 19.61 15.54
CA ASN A 89 -15.09 18.51 15.89
C ASN A 89 -14.28 17.33 16.45
N LEU A 90 -13.85 17.44 17.70
CA LEU A 90 -12.91 16.50 18.32
C LEU A 90 -13.44 15.07 18.41
N LYS A 91 -14.74 14.87 18.70
CA LYS A 91 -15.33 13.52 18.89
C LYS A 91 -15.18 12.59 17.67
N PRO A 92 -15.62 12.97 16.45
CA PRO A 92 -15.47 12.09 15.28
C PRO A 92 -14.03 11.97 14.81
N VAL A 93 -13.24 13.04 14.90
CA VAL A 93 -11.82 13.03 14.50
C VAL A 93 -10.99 12.14 15.41
N SER A 94 -11.16 12.24 16.73
CA SER A 94 -10.43 11.40 17.68
C SER A 94 -10.79 9.93 17.54
N LEU A 95 -12.08 9.61 17.36
CA LEU A 95 -12.52 8.23 17.11
C LEU A 95 -11.84 7.67 15.86
N THR A 96 -11.83 8.43 14.77
CA THR A 96 -11.21 7.99 13.51
C THR A 96 -9.70 7.81 13.66
N LEU A 97 -9.01 8.71 14.36
CA LEU A 97 -7.58 8.60 14.62
C LEU A 97 -7.25 7.38 15.49
N VAL A 98 -8.02 7.14 16.57
CA VAL A 98 -7.83 5.97 17.44
C VAL A 98 -8.06 4.68 16.66
N VAL A 99 -9.12 4.60 15.86
CA VAL A 99 -9.38 3.41 15.05
C VAL A 99 -8.27 3.19 14.01
N ASN A 100 -7.83 4.24 13.31
CA ASN A 100 -6.86 4.12 12.22
C ASN A 100 -5.42 3.89 12.70
N TRP A 101 -5.01 4.51 13.80
CA TRP A 101 -3.62 4.48 14.28
C TRP A 101 -3.40 3.58 15.49
N ALA A 102 -4.40 3.40 16.35
CA ALA A 102 -4.29 2.46 17.46
C ALA A 102 -4.84 1.09 17.07
N ILE A 103 -6.10 0.99 16.68
CA ILE A 103 -6.75 -0.33 16.50
C ILE A 103 -6.23 -1.05 15.24
N LYS A 104 -6.28 -0.38 14.09
CA LYS A 104 -6.00 -0.99 12.79
C LYS A 104 -4.60 -1.65 12.69
N PRO A 105 -3.49 -1.05 13.18
CA PRO A 105 -2.18 -1.70 13.10
C PRO A 105 -2.08 -2.97 13.95
N PHE A 106 -2.65 -2.98 15.16
CA PHE A 106 -2.62 -4.16 16.03
C PHE A 106 -3.55 -5.26 15.52
N THR A 107 -4.73 -4.91 15.01
CA THR A 107 -5.62 -5.88 14.37
C THR A 107 -4.95 -6.49 13.13
N MET A 108 -4.31 -5.67 12.30
CA MET A 108 -3.58 -6.15 11.12
C MET A 108 -2.41 -7.06 11.52
N TYR A 109 -1.66 -6.69 12.55
CA TYR A 109 -0.59 -7.53 13.09
C TYR A 109 -1.12 -8.88 13.57
N ALA A 110 -2.19 -8.90 14.38
CA ALA A 110 -2.77 -10.13 14.92
C ALA A 110 -3.27 -11.06 13.81
N ILE A 111 -4.03 -10.53 12.85
CA ILE A 111 -4.55 -11.31 11.71
C ILE A 111 -3.40 -11.82 10.84
N SER A 112 -2.44 -10.95 10.50
CA SER A 112 -1.32 -11.33 9.63
C SER A 112 -0.41 -12.36 10.30
N LEU A 113 -0.18 -12.24 11.61
CA LEU A 113 0.60 -13.22 12.37
C LEU A 113 -0.10 -14.58 12.40
N PHE A 114 -1.41 -14.60 12.64
CA PHE A 114 -2.19 -15.84 12.62
C PHE A 114 -2.15 -16.52 11.25
N PHE A 115 -2.45 -15.79 10.17
CA PHE A 115 -2.47 -16.38 8.84
C PHE A 115 -1.08 -16.71 8.29
N LEU A 116 -0.11 -15.79 8.34
CA LEU A 116 1.21 -16.00 7.74
C LEU A 116 2.17 -16.80 8.64
N GLY A 117 2.04 -16.65 9.96
CA GLY A 117 2.90 -17.32 10.94
C GLY A 117 2.41 -18.71 11.36
N PHE A 118 1.11 -18.98 11.30
CA PHE A 118 0.54 -20.27 11.72
C PHE A 118 -0.12 -21.04 10.56
N VAL A 119 -1.10 -20.45 9.86
CA VAL A 119 -1.90 -21.17 8.85
C VAL A 119 -1.13 -21.43 7.55
N PHE A 120 -0.50 -20.40 6.99
CA PHE A 120 0.16 -20.43 5.68
C PHE A 120 1.66 -20.67 5.76
N LYS A 121 2.23 -20.84 6.96
CA LYS A 121 3.67 -21.08 7.13
C LYS A 121 4.14 -22.28 6.31
N SER A 122 3.36 -23.36 6.30
CA SER A 122 3.66 -24.56 5.50
C SER A 122 3.47 -24.35 3.99
N PHE A 123 2.59 -23.43 3.58
CA PHE A 123 2.33 -23.14 2.16
C PHE A 123 3.39 -22.22 1.54
N ILE A 124 3.95 -21.29 2.33
CA ILE A 124 5.00 -20.36 1.90
C ILE A 124 6.36 -21.08 1.77
N GLY A 125 6.56 -22.17 2.50
CA GLY A 125 7.82 -22.91 2.58
C GLY A 125 8.70 -22.40 3.71
N THR A 126 9.18 -23.30 4.58
CA THR A 126 9.99 -22.94 5.75
C THR A 126 11.38 -22.43 5.38
N GLU A 127 11.87 -22.82 4.21
CA GLU A 127 13.19 -22.47 3.68
C GLU A 127 13.15 -21.25 2.74
N ALA A 128 11.94 -20.70 2.46
CA ALA A 128 11.83 -19.56 1.58
C ALA A 128 12.41 -18.31 2.27
N ILE A 129 13.38 -17.69 1.60
CA ILE A 129 14.05 -16.48 2.07
C ILE A 129 13.76 -15.32 1.12
N ASP A 130 13.71 -14.13 1.70
CA ASP A 130 13.64 -12.85 1.01
C ASP A 130 14.92 -12.06 1.28
N LEU A 131 15.44 -11.40 0.25
CA LEU A 131 16.65 -10.60 0.34
C LEU A 131 16.27 -9.13 0.50
N VAL A 132 16.41 -8.62 1.72
CA VAL A 132 16.05 -7.24 2.07
C VAL A 132 17.31 -6.39 2.18
N LYS A 133 17.25 -5.14 1.72
CA LYS A 133 18.36 -4.20 1.89
C LYS A 133 18.64 -3.96 3.36
N MET A 134 19.92 -3.88 3.72
CA MET A 134 20.32 -3.55 5.08
C MET A 134 19.87 -2.11 5.45
N PRO A 135 19.54 -1.86 6.72
CA PRO A 135 19.21 -0.52 7.19
C PRO A 135 20.38 0.44 6.97
N LEU A 136 20.04 1.71 6.68
CA LEU A 136 21.00 2.75 6.38
C LEU A 136 22.01 2.92 7.52
N GLY A 137 23.30 2.94 7.18
CA GLY A 137 24.40 3.13 8.14
C GLY A 137 24.91 1.85 8.83
N LEU A 138 24.33 0.68 8.55
CA LEU A 138 24.76 -0.58 9.15
C LEU A 138 25.71 -1.37 8.22
N ASN A 139 26.97 -1.52 8.63
CA ASN A 139 28.01 -2.25 7.88
C ASN A 139 28.50 -3.47 8.66
N LEU A 140 27.65 -4.47 8.81
CA LEU A 140 28.00 -5.70 9.50
C LEU A 140 28.75 -6.68 8.55
N PRO A 141 29.56 -7.61 9.09
CA PRO A 141 30.23 -8.61 8.28
C PRO A 141 29.22 -9.64 7.74
N VAL A 142 29.59 -10.30 6.64
CA VAL A 142 28.81 -11.40 6.06
C VAL A 142 28.75 -12.54 7.08
N GLY A 143 27.57 -13.12 7.27
CA GLY A 143 27.31 -14.14 8.29
C GLY A 143 26.89 -13.58 9.65
N ALA A 144 26.97 -12.26 9.89
CA ALA A 144 26.39 -11.68 11.09
C ALA A 144 24.84 -11.76 11.06
N THR A 145 24.26 -12.04 12.21
CA THR A 145 22.80 -12.03 12.42
C THR A 145 22.35 -10.63 12.80
N HIS A 146 21.32 -10.10 12.13
CA HIS A 146 20.68 -8.84 12.49
C HIS A 146 19.16 -9.02 12.50
N GLY A 147 18.55 -8.87 13.69
CA GLY A 147 17.12 -9.07 13.89
C GLY A 147 16.70 -10.49 13.54
N ALA A 148 15.96 -10.64 12.45
CA ALA A 148 15.36 -11.91 12.03
C ALA A 148 16.06 -12.58 10.84
N GLY A 149 17.18 -12.03 10.38
CA GLY A 149 17.90 -12.51 9.21
C GLY A 149 19.41 -12.54 9.39
N THR A 150 20.07 -13.16 8.41
CA THR A 150 21.53 -13.25 8.30
C THR A 150 22.03 -12.41 7.14
N ILE A 151 23.23 -11.86 7.26
CA ILE A 151 23.79 -11.02 6.20
C ILE A 151 24.47 -11.89 5.17
N VAL A 152 24.01 -11.79 3.92
CA VAL A 152 24.51 -12.54 2.77
C VAL A 152 25.00 -11.57 1.69
N MET A 153 25.98 -12.00 0.91
CA MET A 153 26.40 -11.27 -0.28
C MET A 153 25.55 -11.71 -1.46
N HIS A 154 24.90 -10.76 -2.13
CA HIS A 154 24.16 -11.01 -3.36
C HIS A 154 24.49 -9.88 -4.34
N GLU A 155 24.98 -10.24 -5.53
CA GLU A 155 25.39 -9.29 -6.58
C GLU A 155 26.38 -8.21 -6.10
N GLY A 156 27.36 -8.60 -5.28
CA GLY A 156 28.39 -7.68 -4.77
C GLY A 156 27.92 -6.78 -3.62
N MET A 157 26.65 -6.87 -3.21
CA MET A 157 26.07 -6.09 -2.13
C MET A 157 25.68 -6.95 -0.93
N LYS A 158 25.83 -6.39 0.27
CA LYS A 158 25.39 -7.01 1.52
C LYS A 158 23.88 -6.83 1.69
N MET A 159 23.15 -7.93 1.77
CA MET A 159 21.71 -7.97 1.98
C MET A 159 21.35 -8.82 3.19
N LEU A 160 20.18 -8.58 3.78
CA LEU A 160 19.64 -9.33 4.90
C LEU A 160 18.73 -10.44 4.36
N ALA A 161 19.15 -11.69 4.51
CA ALA A 161 18.33 -12.86 4.20
C ALA A 161 17.36 -13.11 5.37
N VAL A 162 16.08 -12.81 5.14
CA VAL A 162 15.01 -12.93 6.14
C VAL A 162 14.03 -14.02 5.68
N PRO A 163 13.43 -14.82 6.58
CA PRO A 163 12.36 -15.73 6.20
C PRO A 163 11.21 -15.01 5.49
N LEU A 164 10.76 -15.54 4.35
CA LEU A 164 9.78 -14.90 3.46
C LEU A 164 8.47 -14.52 4.18
N TRP A 165 7.98 -15.37 5.08
CA TRP A 165 6.78 -15.09 5.86
C TRP A 165 6.91 -13.84 6.75
N ARG A 166 8.12 -13.52 7.23
CA ARG A 166 8.39 -12.30 8.00
C ARG A 166 8.38 -11.07 7.12
N SER A 167 8.90 -11.17 5.89
CA SER A 167 8.79 -10.09 4.90
C SER A 167 7.34 -9.80 4.55
N PHE A 168 6.53 -10.84 4.31
CA PHE A 168 5.09 -10.67 4.09
C PHE A 168 4.36 -10.09 5.31
N LEU A 169 4.71 -10.54 6.52
CA LEU A 169 4.17 -9.96 7.76
C LEU A 169 4.48 -8.46 7.84
N ALA A 170 5.71 -8.05 7.56
CA ALA A 170 6.10 -6.64 7.53
C ALA A 170 5.30 -5.86 6.48
N GLY A 171 5.16 -6.39 5.26
CA GLY A 171 4.35 -5.78 4.20
C GLY A 171 2.88 -5.60 4.59
N CYS A 172 2.28 -6.60 5.24
CA CYS A 172 0.92 -6.52 5.74
C CYS A 172 0.74 -5.44 6.82
N ILE A 173 1.70 -5.30 7.74
CA ILE A 173 1.67 -4.25 8.76
C ILE A 173 1.78 -2.86 8.13
N LEU A 174 2.69 -2.69 7.16
CA LEU A 174 2.84 -1.42 6.42
C LEU A 174 1.55 -1.04 5.69
N LEU A 175 0.88 -2.00 5.05
CA LEU A 175 -0.43 -1.79 4.43
C LEU A 175 -1.51 -1.42 5.47
N GLY A 176 -1.45 -2.01 6.66
CA GLY A 176 -2.34 -1.69 7.77
C GLY A 176 -2.19 -0.25 8.26
N ILE A 177 -0.96 0.28 8.29
CA ILE A 177 -0.69 1.67 8.73
C ILE A 177 -1.02 2.68 7.63
N ALA A 178 -1.01 2.27 6.36
CA ALA A 178 -1.29 3.17 5.24
C ALA A 178 -2.68 3.83 5.37
N PRO A 179 -2.78 5.16 5.19
CA PRO A 179 -4.05 5.88 5.28
C PRO A 179 -4.95 5.55 4.08
N CYS A 180 -6.23 5.31 4.34
CA CYS A 180 -7.23 5.12 3.30
C CYS A 180 -8.00 6.44 3.06
N THR A 181 -7.70 7.14 1.95
CA THR A 181 -8.25 8.48 1.71
C THR A 181 -9.30 8.50 0.60
N ALA A 182 -8.99 7.95 -0.58
CA ALA A 182 -9.86 8.09 -1.76
C ALA A 182 -11.21 7.35 -1.63
N MET A 183 -11.15 6.07 -1.25
CA MET A 183 -12.33 5.20 -1.28
C MET A 183 -13.32 5.54 -0.14
N VAL A 184 -12.80 6.01 1.00
CA VAL A 184 -13.64 6.37 2.16
C VAL A 184 -14.56 7.55 1.82
N LEU A 185 -14.12 8.51 1.00
CA LEU A 185 -14.95 9.62 0.54
C LEU A 185 -16.13 9.16 -0.31
N VAL A 186 -15.90 8.20 -1.21
CA VAL A 186 -16.95 7.62 -2.06
C VAL A 186 -17.94 6.82 -1.21
N TRP A 187 -17.46 5.97 -0.30
CA TRP A 187 -18.34 5.24 0.61
C TRP A 187 -19.12 6.16 1.54
N GLY A 188 -18.50 7.22 2.07
CA GLY A 188 -19.17 8.24 2.87
C GLY A 188 -20.31 8.90 2.09
N TYR A 189 -20.04 9.32 0.84
CA TYR A 189 -21.08 9.87 -0.04
C TYR A 189 -22.22 8.88 -0.30
N LEU A 190 -21.91 7.63 -0.66
CA LEU A 190 -22.90 6.59 -0.95
C LEU A 190 -23.73 6.19 0.28
N ALA A 191 -23.09 6.16 1.46
CA ALA A 191 -23.74 5.86 2.73
C ALA A 191 -24.53 7.06 3.31
N LYS A 192 -24.52 8.21 2.62
CA LYS A 192 -25.07 9.49 3.14
C LYS A 192 -24.48 9.86 4.51
N GLY A 193 -23.19 9.55 4.69
CA GLY A 193 -22.41 9.93 5.86
C GLY A 193 -22.05 11.43 5.85
N ASN A 194 -21.66 11.93 7.03
CA ASN A 194 -21.23 13.32 7.24
C ASN A 194 -19.78 13.56 6.83
#